data_AF-A0A953KRR0-F1
#
_entry.id   AF-A0A953KRR0-F1
#
_cell.length_a   1.000
_cell.length_b   1.000
_cell.length_c   1.000
_cell.angle_alpha   90.00
_cell.angle_beta   90.00
_cell.angle_gamma   90.00
#
_symmetry.space_group_name_H-M   'P 1'
#
loop_
_entity.id
_entity.type
_entity.pdbx_description
1 polymer ?
#
loop_
_entity_poly.entity_id
_entity_poly.type
_entity_poly.pdbx_seq_one_letter_code
_entity_poly.pdbx_strand_id
1 'polypeptide(L)'
;MKTLLLVLFAILLLPTLGISRTLTVGPGADYSNLESAAAAVQPGDTILFKLGTHAGGQYVEGLQGRADAWITIMGEGEETVIRGGTNSWQLSDPAYLRIIGISFGGQTGNGLNIDDGGSYDTPAHHLVIEQCRWLDINATGNNDLLKMSGVDSFWVSDCTFQNGATGGSMIDMVGCHGGNFLRNRFQNAGSNCIQAKGGTSDIRIEGNTFIDGGARAINIGGSTSLQFFRPLGTNYESARIKVYSNVFVGADAAVAFVGTVNSEVVNNTIYLPKRWAIRILQETIEPQFLQCGDNTFRNNIVVVGNVAANPTLNIGGNTRPATFTFSNNLWFNAENGSWNGPNLPSAESDGIIGQDPLLLAAPADVSLLTGSPAIGAGFPVAEPTHDYNRHPFFPVRSIGATEGGSSAISVEQPVNLSTELQCAVVSGPDLAAVDIQLPRSGRVELSLYDVRGESTWSHHALLGAGTTRLQLPASELRKGFYVLVVRLGSRVVVKEVFW
;
A
#
# COMPACT_ATOMS: atom_id res chain seq x y z
N MET A 1 5.71 -37.54 52.40
CA MET A 1 5.93 -36.08 52.49
C MET A 1 6.83 -35.47 51.41
N LYS A 2 7.53 -36.25 50.56
CA LYS A 2 8.40 -35.68 49.49
C LYS A 2 7.77 -35.62 48.09
N THR A 3 6.65 -36.32 47.86
CA THR A 3 5.98 -36.38 46.55
C THR A 3 4.91 -35.29 46.36
N LEU A 4 4.48 -34.63 47.45
CA LEU A 4 3.46 -33.57 47.40
C LEU A 4 4.05 -32.19 47.04
N LEU A 5 5.38 -32.03 47.10
CA LEU A 5 6.06 -30.76 46.84
C LEU A 5 6.38 -30.54 45.34
N LEU A 6 6.44 -31.61 44.53
CA LEU A 6 6.73 -31.52 43.09
C LEU A 6 5.49 -31.17 42.23
N VAL A 7 4.29 -31.51 42.70
CA VAL A 7 3.05 -31.18 41.97
C VAL A 7 2.70 -29.69 42.12
N LEU A 8 3.09 -29.06 43.24
CA LEU A 8 2.87 -27.63 43.47
C LEU A 8 3.78 -26.72 42.61
N PHE A 9 4.93 -27.22 42.17
CA PHE A 9 5.88 -26.47 41.32
C PHE A 9 5.56 -26.60 39.81
N ALA A 10 4.84 -27.65 39.40
CA ALA A 10 4.45 -27.88 38.01
C ALA A 10 3.21 -27.09 37.58
N ILE A 11 2.39 -26.60 38.52
CA ILE A 11 1.20 -25.77 38.22
C ILE A 11 1.59 -24.29 37.97
N LEU A 12 2.80 -23.86 38.37
CA LEU A 12 3.32 -22.50 38.15
C LEU A 12 4.04 -22.30 36.81
N LEU A 13 4.08 -23.33 35.95
CA LEU A 13 4.69 -23.31 34.62
C LEU A 13 3.68 -23.58 33.50
N LEU A 14 2.38 -23.45 33.78
CA LEU A 14 1.42 -23.28 32.71
C LEU A 14 1.70 -21.91 32.08
N PRO A 15 2.04 -21.83 30.77
CA PRO A 15 2.02 -20.53 30.10
C PRO A 15 0.63 -19.97 30.33
N THR A 16 0.53 -18.84 31.02
CA THR A 16 -0.71 -18.08 31.02
C THR A 16 -1.02 -17.85 29.56
N LEU A 17 -2.03 -18.53 29.04
CA LEU A 17 -2.70 -18.14 27.80
C LEU A 17 -3.11 -16.69 28.05
N GLY A 18 -2.28 -15.76 27.57
CA GLY A 18 -2.48 -14.35 27.78
C GLY A 18 -3.82 -14.00 27.16
N ILE A 19 -4.81 -13.74 27.99
CA ILE A 19 -6.05 -13.16 27.51
C ILE A 19 -5.67 -11.77 27.05
N SER A 20 -5.69 -11.54 25.73
CA SER A 20 -5.53 -10.21 25.14
C SER A 20 -6.49 -9.25 25.82
N ARG A 21 -5.97 -8.29 26.57
CA ARG A 21 -6.78 -7.28 27.26
C ARG A 21 -7.11 -6.15 26.29
N THR A 22 -8.23 -5.49 26.54
CA THR A 22 -8.55 -4.22 25.89
C THR A 22 -8.49 -3.13 26.93
N LEU A 23 -7.57 -2.19 26.72
CA LEU A 23 -7.35 -1.00 27.54
C LEU A 23 -8.09 0.14 26.84
N THR A 24 -9.19 0.62 27.42
CA THR A 24 -9.98 1.67 26.77
C THR A 24 -9.42 3.06 27.10
N VAL A 25 -9.38 3.94 26.09
CA VAL A 25 -8.86 5.32 26.22
C VAL A 25 -9.95 6.34 25.87
N GLY A 26 -10.12 7.35 26.73
CA GLY A 26 -11.05 8.46 26.51
C GLY A 26 -11.87 8.84 27.74
N PRO A 27 -12.80 9.80 27.61
CA PRO A 27 -13.69 10.18 28.70
C PRO A 27 -14.49 8.99 29.24
N GLY A 28 -14.35 8.70 30.55
CA GLY A 28 -15.04 7.58 31.20
C GLY A 28 -14.48 6.19 30.90
N ALA A 29 -13.32 6.11 30.24
CA ALA A 29 -12.60 4.87 29.94
C ALA A 29 -11.59 4.49 31.04
N ASP A 30 -10.91 3.36 30.88
CA ASP A 30 -9.89 2.88 31.83
C ASP A 30 -8.70 3.83 31.95
N TYR A 31 -8.34 4.49 30.84
CA TYR A 31 -7.21 5.40 30.71
C TYR A 31 -7.64 6.71 30.07
N SER A 32 -7.00 7.81 30.48
CA SER A 32 -7.34 9.15 29.99
C SER A 32 -6.64 9.50 28.67
N ASN A 33 -5.52 8.84 28.34
CA ASN A 33 -4.70 9.16 27.18
C ASN A 33 -3.81 7.98 26.75
N LEU A 34 -3.07 8.17 25.66
CA LEU A 34 -2.16 7.13 25.12
C LEU A 34 -1.08 6.75 26.12
N GLU A 35 -0.42 7.72 26.75
CA GLU A 35 0.74 7.49 27.64
C GLU A 35 0.37 6.59 28.82
N SER A 36 -0.76 6.86 29.46
CA SER A 36 -1.23 6.07 30.61
C SER A 36 -1.62 4.65 30.22
N ALA A 37 -2.24 4.45 29.05
CA ALA A 37 -2.54 3.12 28.52
C ALA A 37 -1.27 2.36 28.11
N ALA A 38 -0.34 3.04 27.43
CA ALA A 38 0.94 2.47 27.01
C ALA A 38 1.82 2.05 28.19
N ALA A 39 1.72 2.71 29.34
CA ALA A 39 2.41 2.28 30.56
C ALA A 39 1.89 0.96 31.15
N ALA A 40 0.67 0.55 30.80
CA ALA A 40 0.01 -0.64 31.36
C ALA A 40 -0.20 -1.79 30.36
N VAL A 41 -0.02 -1.51 29.06
CA VAL A 41 -0.20 -2.46 27.97
C VAL A 41 0.86 -3.56 28.01
N GLN A 42 0.47 -4.76 27.62
CA GLN A 42 1.38 -5.89 27.44
C GLN A 42 1.33 -6.37 25.98
N PRO A 43 2.38 -7.05 25.48
CA PRO A 43 2.34 -7.63 24.15
C PRO A 43 1.13 -8.55 23.95
N GLY A 44 0.36 -8.30 22.90
CA GLY A 44 -0.90 -8.97 22.60
C GLY A 44 -2.15 -8.18 22.99
N ASP A 45 -2.02 -7.13 23.82
CA ASP A 45 -3.15 -6.28 24.22
C ASP A 45 -3.53 -5.26 23.12
N THR A 46 -4.75 -4.74 23.26
CA THR A 46 -5.30 -3.66 22.44
C THR A 46 -5.52 -2.39 23.29
N ILE A 47 -5.01 -1.25 22.82
CA ILE A 47 -5.39 0.08 23.28
C ILE A 47 -6.51 0.60 22.37
N LEU A 48 -7.74 0.65 22.89
CA LEU A 48 -8.94 1.05 22.15
C LEU A 48 -9.34 2.49 22.50
N PHE A 49 -9.14 3.40 21.56
CA PHE A 49 -9.65 4.78 21.69
C PHE A 49 -11.15 4.81 21.44
N LYS A 50 -11.89 5.31 22.43
CA LYS A 50 -13.33 5.54 22.32
C LYS A 50 -13.67 6.55 21.23
N LEU A 51 -14.89 6.51 20.71
CA LEU A 51 -15.37 7.50 19.74
C LEU A 51 -15.22 8.94 20.28
N GLY A 52 -14.88 9.86 19.38
CA GLY A 52 -14.76 11.28 19.67
C GLY A 52 -13.34 11.82 19.58
N THR A 53 -13.17 13.05 20.05
CA THR A 53 -11.93 13.80 19.95
C THR A 53 -11.06 13.61 21.19
N HIS A 54 -9.80 13.22 20.98
CA HIS A 54 -8.77 13.08 21.99
C HIS A 54 -7.63 14.06 21.72
N ALA A 55 -6.98 14.55 22.77
CA ALA A 55 -5.86 15.46 22.63
C ALA A 55 -4.63 14.73 22.06
N GLY A 56 -3.94 15.37 21.12
CA GLY A 56 -2.58 14.98 20.72
C GLY A 56 -1.52 15.44 21.73
N GLY A 57 -0.27 15.49 21.30
CA GLY A 57 0.88 15.88 22.12
C GLY A 57 1.38 14.80 23.07
N GLN A 58 1.24 13.51 22.71
CA GLN A 58 1.69 12.39 23.54
C GLN A 58 3.06 11.87 23.09
N TYR A 59 3.91 11.47 24.03
CA TYR A 59 5.19 10.82 23.78
C TYR A 59 5.22 9.44 24.44
N VAL A 60 5.49 8.40 23.65
CA VAL A 60 5.62 7.03 24.13
C VAL A 60 6.92 6.44 23.62
N GLU A 61 7.70 5.87 24.53
CA GLU A 61 8.98 5.22 24.24
C GLU A 61 8.90 3.73 24.57
N GLY A 62 9.52 2.89 23.73
CA GLY A 62 9.65 1.46 23.99
C GLY A 62 8.31 0.70 23.94
N LEU A 63 7.36 1.15 23.12
CA LEU A 63 6.09 0.45 22.92
C LEU A 63 6.29 -0.78 22.02
N GLN A 64 6.67 -1.90 22.64
CA GLN A 64 7.11 -3.09 21.92
C GLN A 64 6.22 -4.30 22.21
N GLY A 65 5.55 -4.80 21.17
CA GLY A 65 4.93 -6.12 21.14
C GLY A 65 5.96 -7.23 20.90
N ARG A 66 5.47 -8.40 20.51
CA ARG A 66 6.29 -9.53 20.05
C ARG A 66 5.78 -10.07 18.72
N ALA A 67 6.61 -10.82 18.01
CA ALA A 67 6.25 -11.46 16.73
C ALA A 67 4.96 -12.28 16.81
N ASP A 68 4.69 -12.93 17.96
CA ASP A 68 3.51 -13.74 18.24
C ASP A 68 2.40 -13.00 19.02
N ALA A 69 2.65 -11.76 19.46
CA ALA A 69 1.77 -11.00 20.33
C ALA A 69 1.97 -9.49 20.10
N TRP A 70 1.42 -8.98 19.00
CA TRP A 70 1.51 -7.57 18.62
C TRP A 70 0.66 -6.71 19.55
N ILE A 71 1.09 -5.47 19.81
CA ILE A 71 0.24 -4.46 20.44
C ILE A 71 -0.60 -3.81 19.35
N THR A 72 -1.89 -3.58 19.62
CA THR A 72 -2.78 -2.88 18.67
C THR A 72 -3.30 -1.60 19.29
N ILE A 73 -3.04 -0.44 18.66
CA ILE A 73 -3.74 0.81 18.94
C ILE A 73 -4.84 0.95 17.90
N MET A 74 -6.09 1.09 18.31
CA MET A 74 -7.20 1.21 17.36
C MET A 74 -8.26 2.21 17.79
N GLY A 75 -8.92 2.82 16.80
CA GLY A 75 -10.12 3.61 17.01
C GLY A 75 -11.38 2.74 17.07
N GLU A 76 -12.36 3.16 17.86
CA GLU A 76 -13.69 2.53 17.95
C GLU A 76 -14.53 2.81 16.69
N GLY A 77 -14.15 3.80 15.87
CA GLY A 77 -14.71 4.07 14.54
C GLY A 77 -14.08 5.29 13.87
N GLU A 78 -14.57 5.65 12.67
CA GLU A 78 -13.97 6.73 11.85
C GLU A 78 -13.90 8.10 12.56
N GLU A 79 -14.81 8.33 13.51
CA GLU A 79 -14.89 9.55 14.31
C GLU A 79 -13.97 9.55 15.55
N THR A 80 -13.07 8.58 15.67
CA THR A 80 -11.98 8.61 16.65
C THR A 80 -10.86 9.51 16.13
N VAL A 81 -10.78 10.73 16.66
CA VAL A 81 -9.88 11.79 16.16
C VAL A 81 -8.87 12.20 17.23
N ILE A 82 -7.58 12.19 16.89
CA ILE A 82 -6.51 12.82 17.66
C ILE A 82 -6.31 14.24 17.13
N ARG A 83 -6.69 15.24 17.94
CA ARG A 83 -6.69 16.64 17.52
C ARG A 83 -5.65 17.46 18.28
N GLY A 84 -4.94 18.31 17.55
CA GLY A 84 -3.97 19.26 18.12
C GLY A 84 -2.70 18.59 18.65
N GLY A 85 -1.94 19.35 19.44
CA GLY A 85 -0.57 19.01 19.85
C GLY A 85 0.49 19.54 18.87
N THR A 86 1.74 19.63 19.32
CA THR A 86 2.87 19.84 18.40
C THR A 86 2.95 18.64 17.47
N ASN A 87 3.22 17.45 18.01
CA ASN A 87 2.92 16.21 17.32
C ASN A 87 1.58 15.65 17.79
N SER A 88 0.90 14.80 17.00
CA SER A 88 -0.23 14.02 17.50
C SER A 88 0.31 13.06 18.54
N TRP A 89 1.17 12.13 18.10
CA TRP A 89 1.98 11.26 18.93
C TRP A 89 3.41 11.26 18.42
N GLN A 90 4.35 11.05 19.33
CA GLN A 90 5.69 10.60 19.03
C GLN A 90 5.88 9.22 19.65
N LEU A 91 6.12 8.22 18.80
CA LEU A 91 6.39 6.84 19.17
C LEU A 91 7.87 6.57 18.91
N SER A 92 8.64 6.46 19.98
CA SER A 92 10.09 6.24 19.93
C SER A 92 10.40 4.78 20.23
N ASP A 93 11.21 4.15 19.39
CA ASP A 93 11.58 2.73 19.44
C ASP A 93 10.38 1.73 19.57
N PRO A 94 9.30 1.86 18.76
CA PRO A 94 8.22 0.88 18.77
C PRO A 94 8.59 -0.39 17.98
N ALA A 95 8.01 -1.51 18.39
CA ALA A 95 8.16 -2.78 17.69
C ALA A 95 6.88 -3.62 17.71
N TYR A 96 6.58 -4.35 16.63
CA TYR A 96 5.40 -5.24 16.54
C TYR A 96 4.10 -4.53 16.96
N LEU A 97 3.84 -3.39 16.32
CA LEU A 97 2.77 -2.45 16.65
C LEU A 97 1.82 -2.27 15.47
N ARG A 98 0.51 -2.30 15.74
CA ARG A 98 -0.53 -1.93 14.78
C ARG A 98 -1.20 -0.62 15.20
N ILE A 99 -1.47 0.27 14.24
CA ILE A 99 -2.26 1.48 14.41
C ILE A 99 -3.39 1.44 13.37
N ILE A 100 -4.64 1.32 13.83
CA ILE A 100 -5.77 1.01 12.95
C ILE A 100 -6.92 2.00 13.16
N GLY A 101 -7.44 2.57 12.08
CA GLY A 101 -8.73 3.27 12.11
C GLY A 101 -8.74 4.54 12.95
N ILE A 102 -7.61 5.27 13.01
CA ILE A 102 -7.50 6.53 13.76
C ILE A 102 -7.33 7.70 12.81
N SER A 103 -8.05 8.78 13.11
CA SER A 103 -7.93 10.05 12.41
C SER A 103 -7.01 11.01 13.17
N PHE A 104 -6.14 11.73 12.47
CA PHE A 104 -5.24 12.74 12.99
C PHE A 104 -5.53 14.08 12.33
N GLY A 105 -5.51 15.18 13.09
CA GLY A 105 -5.57 16.51 12.49
C GLY A 105 -5.26 17.69 13.39
N GLY A 106 -4.90 18.81 12.76
CA GLY A 106 -4.68 20.10 13.43
C GLY A 106 -3.39 20.19 14.25
N GLN A 107 -2.41 19.32 14.00
CA GLN A 107 -1.08 19.40 14.63
C GLN A 107 -0.31 20.65 14.16
N THR A 108 0.50 21.25 15.04
CA THR A 108 1.33 22.43 14.73
C THR A 108 2.80 22.10 14.43
N GLY A 109 3.20 20.85 14.70
CA GLY A 109 4.44 20.18 14.34
C GLY A 109 4.14 19.09 13.30
N ASN A 110 4.57 17.86 13.52
CA ASN A 110 4.24 16.72 12.64
C ASN A 110 2.88 16.13 13.01
N GLY A 111 2.25 15.34 12.14
CA GLY A 111 1.09 14.53 12.49
C GLY A 111 1.52 13.40 13.44
N LEU A 112 1.81 12.22 12.92
CA LEU A 112 2.36 11.10 13.68
C LEU A 112 3.88 11.03 13.46
N ASN A 113 4.67 10.98 14.53
CA ASN A 113 6.11 10.79 14.47
C ASN A 113 6.49 9.40 14.98
N ILE A 114 7.26 8.65 14.21
CA ILE A 114 7.81 7.34 14.58
C ILE A 114 9.31 7.36 14.34
N ASP A 115 10.09 7.03 15.37
CA ASP A 115 11.56 7.10 15.31
C ASP A 115 12.26 5.94 16.03
N ASP A 116 13.54 5.75 15.73
CA ASP A 116 14.45 4.72 16.26
C ASP A 116 15.06 5.07 17.63
N GLY A 117 14.50 6.03 18.37
CA GLY A 117 15.11 6.49 19.63
C GLY A 117 16.41 7.27 19.45
N GLY A 118 16.75 7.65 18.21
CA GLY A 118 17.94 8.40 17.88
C GLY A 118 19.17 7.55 17.56
N SER A 119 19.08 6.22 17.67
CA SER A 119 20.12 5.28 17.24
C SER A 119 19.56 4.25 16.28
N TYR A 120 20.29 3.97 15.20
CA TYR A 120 19.92 2.91 14.26
C TYR A 120 20.38 1.51 14.69
N ASP A 121 21.02 1.38 15.85
CA ASP A 121 21.47 0.07 16.33
C ASP A 121 20.28 -0.86 16.61
N THR A 122 19.13 -0.28 16.98
CA THR A 122 17.85 -0.94 17.22
C THR A 122 16.76 -0.17 16.48
N PRO A 123 16.57 -0.40 15.17
CA PRO A 123 15.54 0.31 14.42
C PRO A 123 14.16 -0.01 14.97
N ALA A 124 13.27 0.99 14.95
CA ALA A 124 11.84 0.73 15.13
C ALA A 124 11.38 -0.24 14.04
N HIS A 125 10.59 -1.27 14.34
CA HIS A 125 10.34 -2.30 13.33
C HIS A 125 9.02 -3.06 13.44
N HIS A 126 8.60 -3.68 12.34
CA HIS A 126 7.38 -4.49 12.29
C HIS A 126 6.15 -3.66 12.66
N LEU A 127 5.86 -2.65 11.84
CA LEU A 127 4.76 -1.72 12.05
C LEU A 127 3.65 -1.92 11.01
N VAL A 128 2.40 -1.84 11.43
CA VAL A 128 1.24 -1.79 10.53
C VAL A 128 0.43 -0.53 10.84
N ILE A 129 0.19 0.28 9.83
CA ILE A 129 -0.68 1.45 9.89
C ILE A 129 -1.76 1.26 8.83
N GLU A 130 -3.00 1.06 9.26
CA GLU A 130 -4.07 0.67 8.37
C GLU A 130 -5.35 1.46 8.62
N GLN A 131 -6.05 1.86 7.54
CA GLN A 131 -7.34 2.56 7.63
C GLN A 131 -7.28 3.87 8.45
N CYS A 132 -6.09 4.46 8.58
CA CYS A 132 -5.88 5.73 9.27
C CYS A 132 -6.10 6.92 8.34
N ARG A 133 -6.41 8.08 8.92
CA ARG A 133 -6.71 9.31 8.17
C ARG A 133 -5.92 10.47 8.72
N TRP A 134 -5.24 11.22 7.87
CA TRP A 134 -4.70 12.53 8.20
C TRP A 134 -5.55 13.58 7.49
N LEU A 135 -6.26 14.39 8.27
CA LEU A 135 -7.28 15.31 7.76
C LEU A 135 -6.68 16.65 7.33
N ASP A 136 -5.80 17.19 8.16
CA ASP A 136 -5.19 18.50 8.02
C ASP A 136 -4.00 18.66 8.98
N ILE A 137 -3.12 19.61 8.68
CA ILE A 137 -2.07 20.08 9.58
C ILE A 137 -2.17 21.59 9.73
N ASN A 138 -1.99 22.09 10.95
CA ASN A 138 -2.00 23.51 11.27
C ASN A 138 -0.56 24.05 11.31
N ALA A 139 0.18 23.78 10.24
CA ALA A 139 1.57 24.17 10.08
C ALA A 139 1.87 24.43 8.60
N THR A 140 2.87 25.27 8.33
CA THR A 140 3.26 25.65 6.97
C THR A 140 4.71 25.34 6.65
N GLY A 141 5.53 25.00 7.66
CA GLY A 141 6.94 24.69 7.51
C GLY A 141 7.17 23.27 6.98
N ASN A 142 8.37 22.74 7.25
CA ASN A 142 8.71 21.35 6.99
C ASN A 142 8.09 20.46 8.08
N ASN A 143 6.79 20.22 7.94
CA ASN A 143 5.96 19.53 8.91
C ASN A 143 5.25 18.38 8.19
N ASP A 144 5.50 17.17 8.65
CA ASP A 144 5.08 15.96 7.92
C ASP A 144 3.82 15.36 8.56
N LEU A 145 2.86 14.86 7.76
CA LEU A 145 1.68 14.18 8.33
C LEU A 145 2.08 12.87 9.02
N LEU A 146 2.95 12.08 8.40
CA LEU A 146 3.60 10.91 8.99
C LEU A 146 5.11 11.05 8.82
N LYS A 147 5.83 11.21 9.92
CA LYS A 147 7.29 11.25 9.96
C LYS A 147 7.82 9.90 10.44
N MET A 148 8.72 9.31 9.66
CA MET A 148 9.33 8.01 9.97
C MET A 148 10.86 8.15 9.87
N SER A 149 11.57 7.81 10.94
CA SER A 149 13.05 7.86 10.95
C SER A 149 13.61 6.57 11.53
N GLY A 150 14.43 5.85 10.76
CA GLY A 150 15.02 4.58 11.19
C GLY A 150 13.99 3.45 11.40
N VAL A 151 12.98 3.36 10.53
CA VAL A 151 11.91 2.37 10.63
C VAL A 151 12.09 1.23 9.62
N ASP A 152 12.07 -0.01 10.09
CA ASP A 152 12.23 -1.22 9.28
C ASP A 152 10.96 -2.07 9.25
N SER A 153 10.72 -2.79 8.15
CA SER A 153 9.64 -3.78 8.03
C SER A 153 8.28 -3.20 8.39
N PHE A 154 7.70 -2.39 7.50
CA PHE A 154 6.44 -1.72 7.79
C PHE A 154 5.43 -1.80 6.65
N TRP A 155 4.17 -1.63 7.01
CA TRP A 155 3.04 -1.63 6.11
C TRP A 155 2.13 -0.43 6.39
N VAL A 156 1.90 0.40 5.39
CA VAL A 156 0.95 1.50 5.45
C VAL A 156 -0.08 1.26 4.35
N SER A 157 -1.31 0.91 4.71
CA SER A 157 -2.33 0.59 3.72
C SER A 157 -3.70 1.16 4.00
N ASP A 158 -4.44 1.38 2.92
CA ASP A 158 -5.83 1.85 2.98
C ASP A 158 -5.99 3.15 3.79
N CYS A 159 -4.93 3.95 3.88
CA CYS A 159 -4.92 5.22 4.59
C CYS A 159 -5.24 6.39 3.65
N THR A 160 -5.77 7.48 4.22
CA THR A 160 -5.98 8.73 3.50
C THR A 160 -5.15 9.85 4.12
N PHE A 161 -4.42 10.59 3.29
CA PHE A 161 -3.63 11.76 3.69
C PHE A 161 -4.12 12.99 2.95
N GLN A 162 -4.51 14.03 3.68
CA GLN A 162 -5.12 15.24 3.13
C GLN A 162 -4.47 16.49 3.69
N ASN A 163 -4.37 17.52 2.84
CA ASN A 163 -4.05 18.89 3.24
C ASN A 163 -2.75 18.98 4.06
N GLY A 164 -1.64 18.58 3.42
CA GLY A 164 -0.30 18.64 4.02
C GLY A 164 0.22 20.07 4.17
N ALA A 165 1.24 20.25 4.99
CA ALA A 165 1.88 21.56 5.19
C ALA A 165 2.58 22.00 3.89
N THR A 166 2.53 23.29 3.57
CA THR A 166 3.15 23.85 2.36
C THR A 166 4.60 23.40 2.17
N GLY A 167 5.42 23.45 3.23
CA GLY A 167 6.84 23.07 3.20
C GLY A 167 7.15 21.62 3.57
N GLY A 168 6.15 20.79 3.86
CA GLY A 168 6.33 19.42 4.36
C GLY A 168 5.82 18.34 3.42
N SER A 169 6.11 17.09 3.76
CA SER A 169 5.61 15.90 3.05
C SER A 169 4.37 15.33 3.75
N MET A 170 3.50 14.61 3.04
CA MET A 170 2.49 13.80 3.73
C MET A 170 3.17 12.63 4.46
N ILE A 171 4.17 12.01 3.84
CA ILE A 171 5.01 11.01 4.47
C ILE A 171 6.47 11.36 4.19
N ASP A 172 7.28 11.53 5.24
CA ASP A 172 8.74 11.68 5.12
C ASP A 172 9.44 10.54 5.84
N MET A 173 10.24 9.80 5.09
CA MET A 173 11.08 8.71 5.58
C MET A 173 12.54 9.11 5.56
N VAL A 174 13.22 8.93 6.69
CA VAL A 174 14.68 9.06 6.81
C VAL A 174 15.25 7.70 7.20
N GLY A 175 15.96 7.08 6.27
CA GLY A 175 16.65 5.80 6.48
C GLY A 175 15.73 4.66 6.94
N CYS A 176 14.61 4.49 6.25
CA CYS A 176 13.64 3.41 6.50
C CYS A 176 13.84 2.24 5.52
N HIS A 177 13.50 1.01 5.92
CA HIS A 177 13.80 -0.19 5.11
C HIS A 177 12.65 -1.20 5.05
N GLY A 178 12.51 -1.90 3.93
CA GLY A 178 11.58 -3.04 3.81
C GLY A 178 10.11 -2.66 4.01
N GLY A 179 9.70 -1.52 3.45
CA GLY A 179 8.40 -0.91 3.68
C GLY A 179 7.43 -1.05 2.51
N ASN A 180 6.13 -1.01 2.79
CA ASN A 180 5.08 -1.09 1.77
C ASN A 180 4.02 -0.02 2.00
N PHE A 181 3.69 0.72 0.94
CA PHE A 181 2.58 1.66 0.87
C PHE A 181 1.57 1.14 -0.15
N LEU A 182 0.43 0.62 0.32
CA LEU A 182 -0.58 0.02 -0.56
C LEU A 182 -1.94 0.69 -0.45
N ARG A 183 -2.57 0.98 -1.61
CA ARG A 183 -3.97 1.46 -1.67
C ARG A 183 -4.24 2.71 -0.83
N ASN A 184 -3.23 3.53 -0.63
CA ASN A 184 -3.39 4.80 0.06
C ASN A 184 -3.86 5.87 -0.91
N ARG A 185 -4.52 6.88 -0.37
CA ARG A 185 -4.94 8.07 -1.09
C ARG A 185 -4.27 9.31 -0.52
N PHE A 186 -3.60 10.07 -1.38
CA PHE A 186 -2.96 11.33 -1.05
C PHE A 186 -3.64 12.46 -1.81
N GLN A 187 -4.03 13.53 -1.13
CA GLN A 187 -4.73 14.65 -1.75
C GLN A 187 -4.32 16.01 -1.17
N ASN A 188 -3.98 16.96 -2.04
CA ASN A 188 -3.57 18.32 -1.65
C ASN A 188 -2.30 18.32 -0.78
N ALA A 189 -1.18 17.85 -1.34
CA ALA A 189 0.11 17.92 -0.65
C ALA A 189 0.75 19.30 -0.83
N GLY A 190 1.61 19.69 0.12
CA GLY A 190 2.44 20.89 -0.01
C GLY A 190 3.70 20.60 -0.82
N SER A 191 4.73 20.06 -0.18
CA SER A 191 5.97 19.70 -0.89
C SER A 191 5.82 18.36 -1.60
N ASN A 192 5.57 17.27 -0.87
CA ASN A 192 5.49 15.94 -1.47
C ASN A 192 4.38 15.08 -0.84
N CYS A 193 3.90 14.05 -1.54
CA CYS A 193 3.09 13.02 -0.88
C CYS A 193 4.00 12.04 -0.12
N ILE A 194 4.98 11.43 -0.78
CA ILE A 194 5.92 10.51 -0.15
C ILE A 194 7.36 10.95 -0.47
N GLN A 195 8.20 11.06 0.56
CA GLN A 195 9.63 11.28 0.42
C GLN A 195 10.43 10.15 1.10
N ALA A 196 11.38 9.59 0.36
CA ALA A 196 12.22 8.47 0.79
C ALA A 196 13.71 8.84 0.76
N LYS A 197 14.31 9.28 1.86
CA LYS A 197 15.68 9.84 1.88
C LYS A 197 16.56 9.25 2.98
N GLY A 198 17.81 9.72 3.10
CA GLY A 198 18.66 9.41 4.26
C GLY A 198 19.10 7.95 4.39
N GLY A 199 19.25 7.25 3.27
CA GLY A 199 19.61 5.83 3.21
C GLY A 199 18.43 4.88 3.02
N THR A 200 17.20 5.41 2.93
CA THR A 200 15.97 4.63 2.78
C THR A 200 16.07 3.65 1.60
N SER A 201 15.75 2.37 1.80
CA SER A 201 15.79 1.41 0.70
C SER A 201 14.78 0.27 0.81
N ASP A 202 14.56 -0.44 -0.29
CA ASP A 202 13.65 -1.58 -0.36
C ASP A 202 12.20 -1.21 0.03
N ILE A 203 11.71 -0.10 -0.53
CA ILE A 203 10.34 0.38 -0.32
C ILE A 203 9.49 0.09 -1.55
N ARG A 204 8.29 -0.44 -1.35
CA ARG A 204 7.27 -0.63 -2.38
C ARG A 204 6.12 0.34 -2.20
N ILE A 205 5.81 1.12 -3.23
CA ILE A 205 4.71 2.07 -3.30
C ILE A 205 3.81 1.59 -4.42
N GLU A 206 2.73 0.88 -4.09
CA GLU A 206 1.88 0.21 -5.09
C GLU A 206 0.38 0.46 -4.93
N GLY A 207 -0.31 0.67 -6.06
CA GLY A 207 -1.77 0.79 -6.09
C GLY A 207 -2.31 2.03 -5.37
N ASN A 208 -1.49 3.07 -5.21
CA ASN A 208 -1.88 4.32 -4.53
C ASN A 208 -2.41 5.37 -5.52
N THR A 209 -3.17 6.31 -4.99
CA THR A 209 -3.66 7.50 -5.73
C THR A 209 -3.03 8.77 -5.18
N PHE A 210 -2.46 9.59 -6.06
CA PHE A 210 -1.89 10.89 -5.74
C PHE A 210 -2.60 11.99 -6.52
N ILE A 211 -3.34 12.87 -5.84
CA ILE A 211 -4.09 13.97 -6.46
C ILE A 211 -3.58 15.29 -5.90
N ASP A 212 -3.18 16.20 -6.79
CA ASP A 212 -2.56 17.47 -6.40
C ASP A 212 -1.42 17.23 -5.41
N GLY A 213 -0.48 16.37 -5.81
CA GLY A 213 0.62 15.88 -4.99
C GLY A 213 1.74 16.90 -4.71
N GLY A 214 1.43 18.19 -4.75
CA GLY A 214 2.37 19.26 -4.42
C GLY A 214 3.50 19.42 -5.44
N ALA A 215 4.66 19.85 -4.95
CA ALA A 215 5.86 20.07 -5.76
C ALA A 215 6.39 18.77 -6.40
N ARG A 216 6.34 17.65 -5.69
CA ARG A 216 6.76 16.31 -6.17
C ARG A 216 5.89 15.23 -5.51
N ALA A 217 4.99 14.58 -6.25
CA ALA A 217 4.09 13.60 -5.61
C ALA A 217 4.88 12.48 -4.92
N ILE A 218 5.84 11.87 -5.61
CA ILE A 218 6.85 11.01 -4.98
C ILE A 218 8.25 11.61 -5.18
N ASN A 219 8.97 11.80 -4.07
CA ASN A 219 10.37 12.20 -4.05
C ASN A 219 11.25 11.03 -3.61
N ILE A 220 11.83 10.33 -4.58
CA ILE A 220 12.69 9.17 -4.39
C ILE A 220 14.10 9.66 -4.10
N GLY A 221 14.44 9.78 -2.82
CA GLY A 221 15.68 10.39 -2.33
C GLY A 221 15.46 11.81 -1.80
N GLY A 222 16.48 12.66 -1.85
CA GLY A 222 16.40 14.03 -1.35
C GLY A 222 17.74 14.60 -0.91
N SER A 223 17.69 15.38 0.16
CA SER A 223 18.87 15.91 0.84
C SER A 223 18.78 15.61 2.33
N THR A 224 19.77 14.88 2.84
CA THR A 224 19.88 14.51 4.24
C THR A 224 21.26 14.90 4.75
N SER A 225 21.32 15.51 5.94
CA SER A 225 22.62 15.76 6.57
C SER A 225 23.24 14.43 7.00
N LEU A 226 24.55 14.27 6.84
CA LEU A 226 25.25 12.99 6.98
C LEU A 226 24.99 12.27 8.32
N GLN A 227 24.81 13.00 9.41
CA GLN A 227 24.54 12.44 10.74
C GLN A 227 23.14 11.79 10.88
N PHE A 228 22.21 12.09 9.98
CA PHE A 228 20.85 11.55 9.99
C PHE A 228 20.67 10.36 9.06
N PHE A 229 21.71 9.94 8.35
CA PHE A 229 21.63 8.71 7.57
C PHE A 229 21.42 7.50 8.49
N ARG A 230 20.64 6.55 8.01
CA ARG A 230 20.42 5.26 8.65
C ARG A 230 20.53 4.17 7.59
N PRO A 231 21.49 3.23 7.71
CA PRO A 231 22.66 3.29 8.59
C PRO A 231 23.64 4.41 8.16
N LEU A 232 24.52 4.82 9.09
CA LEU A 232 25.63 5.73 8.79
C LEU A 232 26.59 5.14 7.75
N GLY A 233 27.20 5.99 6.94
CA GLY A 233 28.16 5.57 5.90
C GLY A 233 27.52 5.10 4.59
N THR A 234 26.18 5.07 4.52
CA THR A 234 25.45 4.86 3.26
C THR A 234 25.84 5.92 2.22
N ASN A 235 25.98 5.51 0.96
CA ASN A 235 26.45 6.34 -0.14
C ASN A 235 25.37 6.68 -1.18
N TYR A 236 24.10 6.62 -0.80
CA TYR A 236 22.95 6.98 -1.63
C TYR A 236 21.87 7.59 -0.75
N GLU A 237 21.05 8.50 -1.28
CA GLU A 237 19.91 9.04 -0.51
C GLU A 237 18.80 8.01 -0.38
N SER A 238 18.59 7.22 -1.42
CA SER A 238 17.77 6.03 -1.38
C SER A 238 18.18 5.01 -2.44
N ALA A 239 17.74 3.77 -2.28
CA ALA A 239 17.96 2.74 -3.29
C ALA A 239 16.79 1.75 -3.35
N ARG A 240 16.57 1.13 -4.52
CA ARG A 240 15.58 0.03 -4.67
C ARG A 240 14.16 0.44 -4.24
N ILE A 241 13.78 1.67 -4.58
CA ILE A 241 12.41 2.16 -4.37
C ILE A 241 11.57 1.76 -5.58
N LYS A 242 10.48 1.03 -5.34
CA LYS A 242 9.61 0.45 -6.35
C LYS A 242 8.27 1.19 -6.35
N VAL A 243 7.97 1.90 -7.43
CA VAL A 243 6.74 2.67 -7.61
C VAL A 243 5.91 2.00 -8.69
N TYR A 244 4.89 1.24 -8.29
CA TYR A 244 4.16 0.33 -9.17
C TYR A 244 2.65 0.57 -9.21
N SER A 245 2.01 0.46 -10.38
CA SER A 245 0.54 0.43 -10.46
C SER A 245 -0.16 1.61 -9.77
N ASN A 246 0.47 2.79 -9.70
CA ASN A 246 -0.10 3.98 -9.07
C ASN A 246 -0.72 4.93 -10.10
N VAL A 247 -1.62 5.79 -9.61
CA VAL A 247 -2.26 6.85 -10.40
C VAL A 247 -1.86 8.21 -9.85
N PHE A 248 -1.35 9.09 -10.73
CA PHE A 248 -0.94 10.46 -10.40
C PHE A 248 -1.76 11.47 -11.18
N VAL A 249 -2.26 12.50 -10.51
CA VAL A 249 -3.08 13.56 -11.11
C VAL A 249 -2.61 14.92 -10.60
N GLY A 250 -2.17 15.81 -11.50
CA GLY A 250 -2.05 17.24 -11.18
C GLY A 250 -0.93 17.67 -10.22
N ALA A 251 0.08 16.85 -9.95
CA ALA A 251 1.29 17.30 -9.22
C ALA A 251 2.20 18.16 -10.12
N ASP A 252 3.03 19.04 -9.55
CA ASP A 252 4.04 19.79 -10.33
C ASP A 252 5.02 18.83 -11.01
N ALA A 253 5.53 17.87 -10.24
CA ALA A 253 6.20 16.68 -10.75
C ALA A 253 5.51 15.42 -10.20
N ALA A 254 5.21 14.44 -11.04
CA ALA A 254 4.66 13.18 -10.57
C ALA A 254 5.72 12.36 -9.81
N VAL A 255 6.91 12.22 -10.39
CA VAL A 255 8.02 11.48 -9.76
C VAL A 255 9.31 12.28 -9.86
N ALA A 256 10.06 12.33 -8.75
CA ALA A 256 11.41 12.88 -8.73
C ALA A 256 12.40 11.81 -8.25
N PHE A 257 13.40 11.50 -9.06
CA PHE A 257 14.57 10.70 -8.71
C PHE A 257 15.66 11.65 -8.21
N VAL A 258 16.05 11.56 -6.94
CA VAL A 258 16.90 12.55 -6.27
C VAL A 258 18.02 11.88 -5.50
N GLY A 259 19.17 11.66 -6.14
CA GLY A 259 20.28 10.91 -5.50
C GLY A 259 19.96 9.44 -5.22
N THR A 260 19.01 8.88 -5.98
CA THR A 260 18.57 7.47 -5.86
C THR A 260 19.20 6.59 -6.94
N VAL A 261 19.42 5.32 -6.60
CA VAL A 261 19.99 4.30 -7.49
C VAL A 261 19.19 3.00 -7.45
N ASN A 262 19.13 2.28 -8.57
CA ASN A 262 18.44 0.99 -8.69
C ASN A 262 16.94 1.05 -8.31
N SER A 263 16.30 2.20 -8.48
CA SER A 263 14.88 2.40 -8.23
C SER A 263 14.07 2.25 -9.52
N GLU A 264 12.81 1.86 -9.40
CA GLU A 264 11.96 1.49 -10.53
C GLU A 264 10.60 2.17 -10.44
N VAL A 265 10.15 2.73 -11.55
CA VAL A 265 8.80 3.29 -11.73
C VAL A 265 8.16 2.54 -12.89
N VAL A 266 7.28 1.59 -12.56
CA VAL A 266 6.75 0.61 -13.53
C VAL A 266 5.24 0.54 -13.50
N ASN A 267 4.59 0.50 -14.67
CA ASN A 267 3.15 0.32 -14.77
C ASN A 267 2.35 1.39 -14.00
N ASN A 268 2.71 2.67 -14.10
CA ASN A 268 1.92 3.76 -13.50
C ASN A 268 1.17 4.55 -14.58
N THR A 269 0.12 5.26 -14.17
CA THR A 269 -0.57 6.24 -15.02
C THR A 269 -0.37 7.64 -14.43
N ILE A 270 0.37 8.47 -15.15
CA ILE A 270 0.63 9.87 -14.82
C ILE A 270 -0.24 10.75 -15.72
N TYR A 271 -1.17 11.48 -15.13
CA TYR A 271 -2.16 12.26 -15.84
C TYR A 271 -2.07 13.76 -15.52
N LEU A 272 -1.76 14.55 -16.54
CA LEU A 272 -1.67 16.01 -16.52
C LEU A 272 -0.86 16.56 -15.33
N PRO A 273 0.42 16.19 -15.18
CA PRO A 273 1.30 16.91 -14.26
C PRO A 273 1.37 18.39 -14.67
N LYS A 274 1.48 19.29 -13.69
CA LYS A 274 1.41 20.74 -13.91
C LYS A 274 2.69 21.30 -14.54
N ARG A 275 3.84 20.67 -14.32
CA ARG A 275 5.12 21.22 -14.80
C ARG A 275 6.08 20.20 -15.42
N TRP A 276 6.23 19.03 -14.83
CA TRP A 276 7.13 17.97 -15.30
C TRP A 276 6.49 16.61 -15.05
N ALA A 277 6.68 15.63 -15.92
CA ALA A 277 6.34 14.24 -15.56
C ALA A 277 7.38 13.70 -14.56
N ILE A 278 8.66 13.95 -14.84
CA ILE A 278 9.78 13.39 -14.09
C ILE A 278 10.82 14.46 -13.78
N ARG A 279 11.42 14.37 -12.60
CA ARG A 279 12.67 15.08 -12.27
C ARG A 279 13.81 14.09 -12.01
N ILE A 280 15.01 14.41 -12.47
CA ILE A 280 16.25 13.67 -12.18
C ILE A 280 17.24 14.66 -11.59
N LEU A 281 17.50 14.55 -10.29
CA LEU A 281 18.25 15.52 -9.51
C LEU A 281 19.33 14.84 -8.65
N GLN A 282 20.31 15.63 -8.24
CA GLN A 282 21.29 15.27 -7.22
C GLN A 282 21.35 16.42 -6.22
N GLU A 283 20.84 16.20 -5.01
CA GLU A 283 20.84 17.24 -3.96
C GLU A 283 21.99 17.03 -2.96
N THR A 284 22.39 15.78 -2.69
CA THR A 284 23.58 15.44 -1.88
C THR A 284 24.78 15.18 -2.80
N ILE A 285 25.80 16.04 -2.75
CA ILE A 285 26.95 16.02 -3.70
C ILE A 285 28.28 15.63 -3.05
N GLU A 286 28.22 15.04 -1.85
CA GLU A 286 29.42 14.60 -1.13
C GLU A 286 30.17 13.53 -1.94
N PRO A 287 31.52 13.53 -2.01
CA PRO A 287 32.28 12.70 -2.96
C PRO A 287 32.06 11.19 -2.84
N GLN A 288 31.68 10.70 -1.66
CA GLN A 288 31.40 9.29 -1.44
C GLN A 288 30.06 8.85 -2.04
N PHE A 289 29.14 9.79 -2.34
CA PHE A 289 27.80 9.45 -2.81
C PHE A 289 27.78 9.04 -4.28
N LEU A 290 27.00 8.00 -4.56
CA LEU A 290 26.62 7.63 -5.92
C LEU A 290 25.79 8.76 -6.53
N GLN A 291 26.08 9.07 -7.79
CA GLN A 291 25.26 9.98 -8.56
C GLN A 291 23.95 9.28 -8.95
N CYS A 292 22.84 10.03 -8.94
CA CYS A 292 21.52 9.60 -9.35
C CYS A 292 21.57 9.00 -10.76
N GLY A 293 21.27 7.70 -10.86
CA GLY A 293 21.55 6.90 -12.04
C GLY A 293 21.11 5.46 -11.84
N ASP A 294 21.19 4.66 -12.91
CA ASP A 294 20.87 3.23 -12.88
C ASP A 294 19.43 2.94 -12.40
N ASN A 295 18.49 3.82 -12.76
CA ASN A 295 17.06 3.70 -12.43
C ASN A 295 16.24 3.32 -13.67
N THR A 296 15.05 2.74 -13.45
CA THR A 296 14.15 2.28 -14.52
C THR A 296 12.84 3.06 -14.52
N PHE A 297 12.40 3.49 -15.70
CA PHE A 297 11.06 4.02 -15.96
C PHE A 297 10.45 3.25 -17.14
N ARG A 298 9.47 2.37 -16.87
CA ARG A 298 8.99 1.38 -17.84
C ARG A 298 7.49 1.15 -17.77
N ASN A 299 6.85 0.80 -18.88
CA ASN A 299 5.43 0.45 -18.91
C ASN A 299 4.51 1.55 -18.33
N ASN A 300 4.91 2.82 -18.30
CA ASN A 300 4.05 3.87 -17.75
C ASN A 300 3.22 4.53 -18.87
N ILE A 301 1.98 4.91 -18.56
CA ILE A 301 1.22 5.87 -19.36
C ILE A 301 1.52 7.27 -18.80
N VAL A 302 1.94 8.18 -19.67
CA VAL A 302 2.20 9.58 -19.32
C VAL A 302 1.41 10.49 -20.25
N VAL A 303 0.36 11.10 -19.73
CA VAL A 303 -0.44 12.12 -20.41
C VAL A 303 -0.02 13.50 -19.89
N VAL A 304 0.48 14.36 -20.78
CA VAL A 304 0.91 15.73 -20.45
C VAL A 304 0.05 16.77 -21.17
N GLY A 305 -0.02 17.98 -20.61
CA GLY A 305 -0.42 19.19 -21.36
C GLY A 305 0.82 19.92 -21.92
N ASN A 306 0.61 21.03 -22.62
CA ASN A 306 1.70 21.76 -23.29
C ASN A 306 2.78 22.28 -22.33
N VAL A 307 2.42 22.65 -21.09
CA VAL A 307 3.37 23.12 -20.08
C VAL A 307 4.34 22.00 -19.69
N ALA A 308 3.81 20.84 -19.30
CA ALA A 308 4.61 19.67 -18.94
C ALA A 308 5.19 18.90 -20.14
N ALA A 309 4.93 19.34 -21.36
CA ALA A 309 5.59 18.82 -22.55
C ALA A 309 6.94 19.51 -22.83
N ASN A 310 7.22 20.65 -22.18
CA ASN A 310 8.35 21.50 -22.54
C ASN A 310 9.07 22.14 -21.32
N PRO A 311 10.02 21.44 -20.68
CA PRO A 311 10.38 20.03 -20.91
C PRO A 311 9.47 19.06 -20.13
N THR A 312 9.39 17.81 -20.57
CA THR A 312 8.73 16.72 -19.82
C THR A 312 9.60 16.20 -18.68
N LEU A 313 10.92 16.14 -18.90
CA LEU A 313 11.89 15.75 -17.89
C LEU A 313 12.73 16.95 -17.47
N ASN A 314 12.74 17.26 -16.17
CA ASN A 314 13.67 18.22 -15.60
C ASN A 314 14.91 17.51 -15.06
N ILE A 315 16.07 17.77 -15.66
CA ILE A 315 17.32 17.10 -15.34
C ILE A 315 18.30 18.12 -14.75
N GLY A 316 18.75 17.87 -13.53
CA GLY A 316 19.76 18.66 -12.83
C GLY A 316 21.19 18.16 -13.07
N GLY A 317 22.17 18.99 -12.76
CA GLY A 317 23.59 18.61 -12.80
C GLY A 317 23.96 17.56 -11.75
N ASN A 318 25.19 17.03 -11.84
CA ASN A 318 25.74 16.00 -10.95
C ASN A 318 24.97 14.67 -10.94
N THR A 319 24.19 14.40 -11.99
CA THR A 319 23.44 13.16 -12.20
C THR A 319 24.11 12.32 -13.30
N ARG A 320 23.77 11.03 -13.39
CA ARG A 320 24.15 10.12 -14.49
C ARG A 320 22.90 9.76 -15.31
N PRO A 321 22.20 10.72 -15.93
CA PRO A 321 20.86 10.49 -16.49
C PRO A 321 20.89 9.55 -17.71
N ALA A 322 22.01 9.48 -18.43
CA ALA A 322 22.21 8.56 -19.56
C ALA A 322 22.21 7.06 -19.16
N THR A 323 22.26 6.76 -17.86
CA THR A 323 22.23 5.37 -17.34
C THR A 323 20.82 4.89 -17.02
N PHE A 324 19.82 5.78 -17.12
CA PHE A 324 18.43 5.40 -16.92
C PHE A 324 17.96 4.48 -18.04
N THR A 325 17.14 3.49 -17.68
CA THR A 325 16.45 2.62 -18.64
C THR A 325 15.03 3.13 -18.86
N PHE A 326 14.73 3.54 -20.10
CA PHE A 326 13.38 3.81 -20.57
C PHE A 326 12.95 2.72 -21.55
N SER A 327 11.75 2.19 -21.38
CA SER A 327 11.22 1.16 -22.29
C SER A 327 9.71 1.02 -22.16
N ASN A 328 9.03 0.83 -23.29
CA ASN A 328 7.60 0.51 -23.34
C ASN A 328 6.72 1.51 -22.58
N ASN A 329 7.10 2.79 -22.49
CA ASN A 329 6.19 3.82 -21.97
C ASN A 329 5.33 4.35 -23.12
N LEU A 330 4.13 4.82 -22.78
CA LEU A 330 3.25 5.55 -23.68
C LEU A 330 3.25 7.02 -23.29
N TRP A 331 3.66 7.88 -24.22
CA TRP A 331 3.73 9.33 -24.06
C TRP A 331 2.69 10.01 -24.95
N PHE A 332 1.78 10.75 -24.34
CA PHE A 332 0.73 11.46 -25.05
C PHE A 332 0.62 12.91 -24.58
N ASN A 333 0.58 13.86 -25.52
CA ASN A 333 0.26 15.24 -25.23
C ASN A 333 -1.21 15.50 -25.60
N ALA A 334 -2.04 15.76 -24.58
CA ALA A 334 -3.48 15.95 -24.74
C ALA A 334 -3.86 17.23 -25.50
N GLU A 335 -2.92 18.16 -25.69
CA GLU A 335 -3.16 19.48 -26.28
C GLU A 335 -2.38 19.71 -27.58
N ASN A 336 -1.54 18.76 -28.01
CA ASN A 336 -0.73 18.89 -29.21
C ASN A 336 -0.50 17.53 -29.89
N GLY A 337 -1.29 17.25 -30.93
CA GLY A 337 -1.18 16.02 -31.73
C GLY A 337 0.08 15.93 -32.60
N SER A 338 0.86 17.02 -32.74
CA SER A 338 2.13 17.04 -33.46
C SER A 338 3.35 16.99 -32.52
N TRP A 339 3.13 16.66 -31.23
CA TRP A 339 4.22 16.55 -30.27
C TRP A 339 5.13 15.36 -30.57
N ASN A 340 6.44 15.60 -30.67
CA ASN A 340 7.43 14.58 -31.02
C ASN A 340 7.89 13.70 -29.83
N GLY A 341 7.24 13.83 -28.68
CA GLY A 341 7.59 13.09 -27.47
C GLY A 341 8.52 13.82 -26.50
N PRO A 342 8.88 13.16 -25.38
CA PRO A 342 9.62 13.75 -24.27
C PRO A 342 11.13 13.92 -24.56
N ASN A 343 11.77 14.81 -23.80
CA ASN A 343 13.22 15.04 -23.82
C ASN A 343 14.00 14.01 -22.99
N LEU A 344 13.99 12.73 -23.40
CA LEU A 344 14.65 11.65 -22.66
C LEU A 344 16.19 11.79 -22.66
N PRO A 345 16.88 11.47 -21.55
CA PRO A 345 18.34 11.53 -21.47
C PRO A 345 19.06 10.30 -22.04
N SER A 346 18.32 9.24 -22.31
CA SER A 346 18.76 8.00 -22.95
C SER A 346 17.69 7.52 -23.91
N ALA A 347 18.06 6.69 -24.88
CA ALA A 347 17.12 6.16 -25.85
C ALA A 347 16.10 5.24 -25.16
N GLU A 348 14.84 5.36 -25.56
CA GLU A 348 13.78 4.45 -25.14
C GLU A 348 13.59 3.34 -26.19
N SER A 349 13.45 2.10 -25.72
CA SER A 349 13.06 0.96 -26.56
C SER A 349 11.56 0.74 -26.54
N ASP A 350 10.95 0.50 -27.71
CA ASP A 350 9.53 0.12 -27.86
C ASP A 350 8.53 1.10 -27.20
N GLY A 351 8.89 2.39 -27.11
CA GLY A 351 8.01 3.45 -26.61
C GLY A 351 6.93 3.84 -27.63
N ILE A 352 5.74 4.18 -27.16
CA ILE A 352 4.63 4.69 -27.96
C ILE A 352 4.54 6.20 -27.76
N ILE A 353 4.58 6.98 -28.85
CA ILE A 353 4.54 8.44 -28.79
C ILE A 353 3.36 8.95 -29.62
N GLY A 354 2.60 9.88 -29.05
CA GLY A 354 1.56 10.63 -29.77
C GLY A 354 0.24 9.88 -30.00
N GLN A 355 0.13 8.63 -29.53
CA GLN A 355 -1.13 7.88 -29.59
C GLN A 355 -1.93 8.08 -28.29
N ASP A 356 -3.21 8.40 -28.43
CA ASP A 356 -4.12 8.55 -27.29
C ASP A 356 -4.22 7.20 -26.52
N PRO A 357 -3.96 7.17 -25.20
CA PRO A 357 -4.11 5.95 -24.41
C PRO A 357 -5.54 5.44 -24.28
N LEU A 358 -6.55 6.20 -24.71
CA LEU A 358 -7.98 5.85 -24.62
C LEU A 358 -8.40 5.46 -23.19
N LEU A 359 -8.11 6.33 -22.23
CA LEU A 359 -8.58 6.18 -20.85
C LEU A 359 -10.10 6.40 -20.77
N LEU A 360 -10.81 5.57 -20.02
CA LEU A 360 -12.29 5.55 -19.96
C LEU A 360 -12.89 6.89 -19.51
N ALA A 361 -12.45 7.44 -18.37
CA ALA A 361 -12.96 8.69 -17.82
C ALA A 361 -11.91 9.40 -16.95
N ALA A 362 -10.69 9.56 -17.45
CA ALA A 362 -9.60 10.18 -16.69
C ALA A 362 -9.95 11.63 -16.28
N PRO A 363 -9.59 12.07 -15.06
CA PRO A 363 -8.79 11.34 -14.06
C PRO A 363 -9.61 10.42 -13.12
N ALA A 364 -10.94 10.40 -13.23
CA ALA A 364 -11.79 9.62 -12.32
C ALA A 364 -11.67 8.10 -12.53
N ASP A 365 -11.49 7.68 -13.78
CA ASP A 365 -11.26 6.29 -14.15
C ASP A 365 -10.19 6.19 -15.23
N VAL A 366 -9.08 5.55 -14.89
CA VAL A 366 -7.93 5.34 -15.78
C VAL A 366 -7.92 3.95 -16.41
N SER A 367 -9.04 3.23 -16.39
CA SER A 367 -9.19 1.98 -17.12
C SER A 367 -9.04 2.19 -18.63
N LEU A 368 -8.50 1.20 -19.33
CA LEU A 368 -8.26 1.27 -20.77
C LEU A 368 -9.52 0.89 -21.56
N LEU A 369 -9.91 1.73 -22.52
CA LEU A 369 -10.96 1.40 -23.48
C LEU A 369 -10.48 0.35 -24.49
N THR A 370 -11.44 -0.36 -25.10
CA THR A 370 -11.16 -1.28 -26.21
C THR A 370 -10.46 -0.54 -27.34
N GLY A 371 -9.35 -1.11 -27.84
CA GLY A 371 -8.54 -0.51 -28.89
C GLY A 371 -7.45 0.44 -28.40
N SER A 372 -7.28 0.59 -27.08
CA SER A 372 -6.16 1.34 -26.51
C SER A 372 -4.83 0.79 -27.01
N PRO A 373 -3.90 1.64 -27.49
CA PRO A 373 -2.56 1.21 -27.90
C PRO A 373 -1.70 0.73 -26.72
N ALA A 374 -2.13 0.97 -25.48
CA ALA A 374 -1.45 0.48 -24.30
C ALA A 374 -1.69 -1.02 -24.04
N ILE A 375 -2.78 -1.59 -24.56
CA ILE A 375 -3.17 -2.98 -24.29
C ILE A 375 -2.18 -3.95 -24.93
N GLY A 376 -1.58 -4.82 -24.10
CA GLY A 376 -0.64 -5.84 -24.55
C GLY A 376 0.67 -5.31 -25.14
N ALA A 377 1.02 -4.04 -24.89
CA ALA A 377 2.23 -3.40 -25.39
C ALA A 377 3.36 -3.29 -24.34
N GLY A 378 3.11 -3.74 -23.11
CA GLY A 378 4.05 -3.64 -22.01
C GLY A 378 5.19 -4.66 -22.08
N PHE A 379 6.36 -4.25 -21.61
CA PHE A 379 7.51 -5.11 -21.41
C PHE A 379 7.21 -6.16 -20.33
N PRO A 380 7.56 -7.44 -20.53
CA PRO A 380 7.35 -8.47 -19.53
C PRO A 380 8.27 -8.25 -18.32
N VAL A 381 7.67 -7.98 -17.16
CA VAL A 381 8.35 -7.87 -15.86
C VAL A 381 7.78 -8.90 -14.87
N ALA A 382 8.54 -9.24 -13.84
CA ALA A 382 8.05 -10.11 -12.76
C ALA A 382 7.10 -9.36 -11.80
N GLU A 383 7.38 -8.08 -11.56
CA GLU A 383 6.61 -7.21 -10.68
C GLU A 383 6.33 -5.87 -11.38
N PRO A 384 5.19 -5.21 -11.11
CA PRO A 384 4.10 -5.68 -10.25
C PRO A 384 3.35 -6.87 -10.85
N THR A 385 2.78 -7.70 -9.97
CA THR A 385 1.91 -8.83 -10.36
C THR A 385 0.47 -8.40 -10.61
N HIS A 386 0.03 -7.30 -9.99
CA HIS A 386 -1.33 -6.80 -10.09
C HIS A 386 -1.37 -5.34 -10.51
N ASP A 387 -2.43 -4.98 -11.22
CA ASP A 387 -2.74 -3.61 -11.61
C ASP A 387 -3.34 -2.81 -10.43
N TYR A 388 -3.65 -1.55 -10.67
CA TYR A 388 -4.24 -0.61 -9.72
C TYR A 388 -5.58 -1.12 -9.13
N ASN A 389 -6.38 -1.83 -9.92
CA ASN A 389 -7.66 -2.41 -9.52
C ASN A 389 -7.51 -3.80 -8.89
N ARG A 390 -6.27 -4.29 -8.73
CA ARG A 390 -5.90 -5.61 -8.21
C ARG A 390 -6.26 -6.77 -9.15
N HIS A 391 -6.38 -6.50 -10.44
CA HIS A 391 -6.41 -7.55 -11.44
C HIS A 391 -4.97 -8.00 -11.74
N PRO A 392 -4.72 -9.31 -11.89
CA PRO A 392 -3.40 -9.77 -12.28
C PRO A 392 -3.07 -9.26 -13.69
N PHE A 393 -1.83 -8.81 -13.89
CA PHE A 393 -1.34 -8.49 -15.23
C PHE A 393 -1.29 -9.75 -16.10
N PHE A 394 -1.65 -9.64 -17.38
CA PHE A 394 -1.46 -10.74 -18.31
C PHE A 394 0.03 -10.95 -18.62
N PRO A 395 0.43 -12.14 -19.14
CA PRO A 395 1.81 -12.38 -19.58
C PRO A 395 2.29 -11.35 -20.61
N VAL A 396 1.38 -10.94 -21.51
CA VAL A 396 1.53 -9.80 -22.40
C VAL A 396 0.73 -8.66 -21.80
N ARG A 397 1.35 -7.93 -20.87
CA ARG A 397 0.70 -6.92 -20.03
C ARG A 397 0.43 -5.61 -20.78
N SER A 398 -0.55 -4.85 -20.31
CA SER A 398 -0.72 -3.46 -20.71
C SER A 398 0.40 -2.55 -20.18
N ILE A 399 0.57 -1.43 -20.85
CA ILE A 399 1.25 -0.23 -20.35
C ILE A 399 0.25 0.53 -19.45
N GLY A 400 0.71 1.11 -18.35
CA GLY A 400 -0.09 1.90 -17.43
C GLY A 400 -0.47 1.16 -16.16
N ALA A 401 -1.25 1.86 -15.32
CA ALA A 401 -1.68 1.38 -14.01
C ALA A 401 -2.79 0.34 -14.04
N THR A 402 -3.54 0.22 -15.14
CA THR A 402 -4.69 -0.69 -15.26
C THR A 402 -4.45 -1.69 -16.38
N GLU A 403 -4.80 -2.94 -16.13
CA GLU A 403 -4.77 -3.97 -17.14
C GLU A 403 -6.01 -3.85 -18.04
N GLY A 404 -5.81 -4.06 -19.34
CA GLY A 404 -6.86 -3.93 -20.33
C GLY A 404 -6.88 -5.10 -21.30
N GLY A 405 -7.93 -5.17 -22.11
CA GLY A 405 -8.14 -6.25 -23.05
C GLY A 405 -8.71 -7.52 -22.40
N SER A 406 -8.68 -8.61 -23.15
CA SER A 406 -9.09 -9.93 -22.69
C SER A 406 -7.93 -10.88 -22.90
N SER A 407 -7.70 -11.81 -21.97
CA SER A 407 -6.64 -12.81 -22.11
C SER A 407 -6.87 -13.60 -23.39
N ALA A 408 -6.04 -13.40 -24.41
CA ALA A 408 -6.05 -14.20 -25.64
C ALA A 408 -5.48 -15.62 -25.43
N ILE A 409 -5.69 -16.22 -24.26
CA ILE A 409 -5.80 -17.67 -24.10
C ILE A 409 -7.30 -17.97 -24.18
N SER A 410 -7.79 -17.98 -25.41
CA SER A 410 -9.13 -18.45 -25.73
C SER A 410 -9.22 -19.96 -25.50
N VAL A 411 -9.72 -20.37 -24.34
CA VAL A 411 -10.82 -21.34 -24.38
C VAL A 411 -12.06 -20.47 -24.53
N GLU A 412 -12.76 -20.57 -25.66
CA GLU A 412 -13.98 -19.82 -25.97
C GLU A 412 -14.87 -19.68 -24.72
N GLN A 413 -14.92 -18.47 -24.17
CA GLN A 413 -16.05 -18.05 -23.36
C GLN A 413 -17.06 -17.44 -24.33
N PRO A 414 -18.24 -18.07 -24.53
CA PRO A 414 -19.27 -17.47 -25.35
C PRO A 414 -19.80 -16.22 -24.66
N VAL A 415 -20.01 -15.21 -25.49
CA VAL A 415 -20.69 -13.94 -25.24
C VAL A 415 -21.77 -14.03 -24.16
N ASN A 416 -21.67 -13.11 -23.19
CA ASN A 416 -22.66 -12.88 -22.14
C ASN A 416 -24.07 -12.68 -22.72
N LEU A 417 -24.92 -13.68 -22.53
CA LEU A 417 -26.36 -13.54 -22.35
C LEU A 417 -26.70 -14.26 -21.02
N SER A 418 -26.70 -13.49 -19.94
CA SER A 418 -27.29 -13.77 -18.61
C SER A 418 -27.83 -15.20 -18.36
N THR A 419 -26.99 -16.19 -17.99
CA THR A 419 -27.46 -17.57 -17.64
C THR A 419 -26.42 -18.40 -16.82
N GLU A 420 -25.74 -17.81 -15.82
CA GLU A 420 -24.65 -18.50 -15.12
C GLU A 420 -25.02 -19.17 -13.78
N LEU A 421 -24.28 -20.25 -13.47
CA LEU A 421 -24.20 -20.88 -12.14
C LEU A 421 -23.57 -19.86 -11.20
N GLN A 422 -24.32 -19.30 -10.25
CA GLN A 422 -23.79 -18.38 -9.26
C GLN A 422 -23.69 -19.07 -7.91
N CYS A 423 -22.62 -18.80 -7.17
CA CYS A 423 -22.41 -19.34 -5.83
C CYS A 423 -22.04 -18.20 -4.85
N ALA A 424 -22.66 -18.16 -3.68
CA ALA A 424 -22.30 -17.27 -2.58
C ALA A 424 -22.12 -18.08 -1.31
N VAL A 425 -21.00 -17.89 -0.60
CA VAL A 425 -20.74 -18.55 0.68
C VAL A 425 -21.32 -17.70 1.79
N VAL A 426 -21.98 -18.35 2.75
CA VAL A 426 -22.53 -17.75 3.96
C VAL A 426 -21.86 -18.43 5.15
N SER A 427 -21.01 -17.69 5.86
CA SER A 427 -20.26 -18.18 7.02
C SER A 427 -20.61 -17.37 8.29
N GLY A 428 -20.73 -18.07 9.42
CA GLY A 428 -20.97 -17.53 10.75
C GLY A 428 -20.52 -18.53 11.84
N PRO A 429 -20.63 -18.17 13.14
CA PRO A 429 -20.05 -18.94 14.24
C PRO A 429 -20.45 -20.42 14.31
N ASP A 430 -21.67 -20.73 13.87
CA ASP A 430 -22.26 -22.09 13.87
C ASP A 430 -22.86 -22.45 12.50
N LEU A 431 -22.51 -21.72 11.43
CA LEU A 431 -23.11 -21.87 10.11
C LEU A 431 -22.06 -21.73 9.01
N ALA A 432 -21.88 -22.78 8.20
CA ALA A 432 -21.18 -22.69 6.92
C ALA A 432 -22.11 -23.23 5.84
N ALA A 433 -22.54 -22.38 4.92
CA ALA A 433 -23.45 -22.74 3.85
C ALA A 433 -23.01 -22.12 2.52
N VAL A 434 -23.53 -22.65 1.43
CA VAL A 434 -23.39 -22.08 0.09
C VAL A 434 -24.76 -21.94 -0.56
N ASP A 435 -25.06 -20.73 -1.05
CA ASP A 435 -26.20 -20.45 -1.90
C ASP A 435 -25.79 -20.67 -3.35
N ILE A 436 -26.43 -21.61 -4.03
CA ILE A 436 -26.20 -21.94 -5.44
C ILE A 436 -27.42 -21.52 -6.23
N GLN A 437 -27.26 -20.59 -7.16
CA GLN A 437 -28.31 -20.16 -8.08
C GLN A 437 -28.10 -20.79 -9.45
N LEU A 438 -29.12 -21.51 -9.91
CA LEU A 438 -29.15 -22.16 -11.21
C LEU A 438 -30.23 -21.58 -12.11
N PRO A 439 -29.96 -21.33 -13.41
CA PRO A 439 -31.00 -20.93 -14.36
C PRO A 439 -31.93 -22.10 -14.75
N ARG A 440 -31.50 -23.36 -14.54
CA ARG A 440 -32.27 -24.58 -14.80
C ARG A 440 -31.78 -25.70 -13.88
N SER A 441 -32.63 -26.69 -13.61
CA SER A 441 -32.25 -27.84 -12.78
C SER A 441 -31.03 -28.57 -13.33
N GLY A 442 -30.14 -29.02 -12.44
CA GLY A 442 -28.88 -29.65 -12.82
C GLY A 442 -28.19 -30.37 -11.67
N ARG A 443 -27.33 -31.34 -12.01
CA ARG A 443 -26.52 -32.06 -11.01
C ARG A 443 -25.27 -31.25 -10.72
N VAL A 444 -25.11 -30.87 -9.46
CA VAL A 444 -23.98 -30.10 -8.96
C VAL A 444 -23.10 -30.99 -8.09
N GLU A 445 -21.79 -30.84 -8.24
CA GLU A 445 -20.78 -31.44 -7.38
C GLU A 445 -20.10 -30.34 -6.58
N LEU A 446 -19.92 -30.56 -5.28
CA LEU A 446 -19.22 -29.67 -4.37
C LEU A 446 -18.02 -30.42 -3.80
N SER A 447 -16.88 -29.76 -3.72
CA SER A 447 -15.69 -30.30 -3.08
C SER A 447 -15.02 -29.21 -2.25
N LEU A 448 -14.67 -29.51 -0.99
CA LEU A 448 -13.87 -28.66 -0.13
C LEU A 448 -12.43 -29.15 -0.12
N TYR A 449 -11.50 -28.20 -0.18
CA TYR A 449 -10.06 -28.43 -0.08
C TYR A 449 -9.48 -27.60 1.06
N ASP A 450 -8.58 -28.19 1.84
CA ASP A 450 -7.83 -27.45 2.86
C ASP A 450 -6.71 -26.59 2.23
N VAL A 451 -6.01 -25.80 3.05
CA VAL A 451 -4.88 -24.95 2.60
C VAL A 451 -3.70 -25.74 2.00
N ARG A 452 -3.65 -27.06 2.18
CA ARG A 452 -2.63 -27.94 1.59
C ARG A 452 -3.09 -28.56 0.27
N GLY A 453 -4.33 -28.26 -0.16
CA GLY A 453 -4.95 -28.78 -1.37
C GLY A 453 -5.52 -30.19 -1.21
N GLU A 454 -5.63 -30.72 0.01
CA GLU A 454 -6.25 -32.03 0.25
C GLU A 454 -7.78 -31.89 0.29
N SER A 455 -8.51 -32.75 -0.45
CA SER A 455 -9.97 -32.74 -0.40
C SER A 455 -10.46 -33.28 0.94
N THR A 456 -11.13 -32.43 1.71
CA THR A 456 -11.65 -32.78 3.05
C THR A 456 -13.10 -33.22 3.02
N TRP A 457 -13.85 -32.83 1.98
CA TRP A 457 -15.25 -33.22 1.80
C TRP A 457 -15.70 -33.10 0.36
N SER A 458 -16.65 -33.95 -0.05
CA SER A 458 -17.29 -33.90 -1.36
C SER A 458 -18.78 -34.27 -1.28
N HIS A 459 -19.61 -33.61 -2.08
CA HIS A 459 -21.06 -33.86 -2.12
C HIS A 459 -21.63 -33.67 -3.52
N HIS A 460 -22.62 -34.50 -3.88
CA HIS A 460 -23.34 -34.38 -5.14
C HIS A 460 -24.82 -34.17 -4.87
N ALA A 461 -25.42 -33.16 -5.50
CA ALA A 461 -26.83 -32.85 -5.36
C ALA A 461 -27.48 -32.60 -6.73
N LEU A 462 -28.75 -32.97 -6.87
CA LEU A 462 -29.57 -32.54 -8.00
C LEU A 462 -30.38 -31.32 -7.55
N LEU A 463 -30.07 -30.16 -8.10
CA LEU A 463 -30.69 -28.89 -7.69
C LEU A 463 -31.71 -28.44 -8.74
N GLY A 464 -32.76 -27.75 -8.30
CA GLY A 464 -33.76 -27.11 -9.16
C GLY A 464 -33.27 -25.80 -9.79
N ALA A 465 -34.06 -25.23 -10.71
CA ALA A 465 -33.88 -23.83 -11.12
C ALA A 465 -34.19 -22.89 -9.94
N GLY A 466 -33.45 -21.78 -9.81
CA GLY A 466 -33.53 -20.84 -8.69
C GLY A 466 -32.36 -21.00 -7.71
N THR A 467 -32.45 -20.34 -6.57
CA THR A 467 -31.42 -20.37 -5.53
C THR A 467 -31.71 -21.48 -4.52
N THR A 468 -30.74 -22.37 -4.33
CA THR A 468 -30.79 -23.43 -3.31
C THR A 468 -29.63 -23.25 -2.34
N ARG A 469 -29.92 -23.25 -1.04
CA ARG A 469 -28.90 -23.24 0.02
C ARG A 469 -28.52 -24.66 0.41
N LEU A 470 -27.23 -24.98 0.38
CA LEU A 470 -26.67 -26.22 0.89
C LEU A 470 -25.80 -25.95 2.12
N GLN A 471 -25.94 -26.77 3.15
CA GLN A 471 -25.09 -26.71 4.33
C GLN A 471 -23.76 -27.44 4.07
N LEU A 472 -22.66 -26.81 4.44
CA LEU A 472 -21.33 -27.41 4.47
C LEU A 472 -21.16 -28.17 5.79
N PRO A 473 -20.29 -29.21 5.84
CA PRO A 473 -20.14 -30.10 7.00
C PRO A 473 -19.31 -29.45 8.12
N ALA A 474 -19.74 -28.28 8.58
CA ALA A 474 -18.99 -27.41 9.47
C ALA A 474 -18.57 -28.11 10.77
N SER A 475 -19.43 -28.96 11.34
CA SER A 475 -19.10 -29.77 12.54
C SER A 475 -17.97 -30.78 12.34
N GLU A 476 -17.62 -31.12 11.10
CA GLU A 476 -16.59 -32.10 10.74
C GLU A 476 -15.29 -31.44 10.27
N LEU A 477 -15.31 -30.13 10.05
CA LEU A 477 -14.16 -29.33 9.59
C LEU A 477 -13.45 -28.68 10.78
N ARG A 478 -12.11 -28.65 10.72
CA ARG A 478 -11.32 -27.84 11.65
C ARG A 478 -11.53 -26.36 11.32
N LYS A 479 -11.50 -25.48 12.32
CA LYS A 479 -11.53 -24.04 12.06
C LYS A 479 -10.33 -23.63 11.19
N GLY A 480 -10.56 -22.87 10.13
CA GLY A 480 -9.55 -22.48 9.17
C GLY A 480 -10.12 -22.07 7.81
N PHE A 481 -9.21 -21.87 6.87
CA PHE A 481 -9.53 -21.52 5.49
C PHE A 481 -9.69 -22.76 4.63
N TYR A 482 -10.73 -22.76 3.79
CA TYR A 482 -11.01 -23.79 2.81
C TYR A 482 -11.35 -23.19 1.46
N VAL A 483 -11.09 -23.96 0.41
CA VAL A 483 -11.52 -23.64 -0.96
C VAL A 483 -12.68 -24.56 -1.33
N LEU A 484 -13.85 -23.99 -1.58
CA LEU A 484 -15.02 -24.68 -2.10
C LEU A 484 -15.01 -24.62 -3.63
N VAL A 485 -15.06 -25.78 -4.27
CA VAL A 485 -15.19 -25.95 -5.71
C VAL A 485 -16.58 -26.50 -6.01
N VAL A 486 -17.37 -25.77 -6.80
CA VAL A 486 -18.73 -26.15 -7.23
C VAL A 486 -18.72 -26.41 -8.73
N ARG A 487 -19.09 -27.61 -9.16
CA ARG A 487 -19.10 -28.04 -10.57
C ARG A 487 -20.51 -28.34 -11.05
N LEU A 488 -20.84 -27.89 -12.26
CA LEU A 488 -22.07 -28.24 -13.00
C LEU A 488 -21.70 -28.58 -14.44
N GLY A 489 -21.60 -29.88 -14.75
CA GLY A 489 -21.05 -30.33 -16.03
C GLY A 489 -19.60 -29.88 -16.20
N SER A 490 -19.28 -29.14 -17.26
CA SER A 490 -17.95 -28.55 -17.49
C SER A 490 -17.71 -27.23 -16.76
N ARG A 491 -18.73 -26.64 -16.14
CA ARG A 491 -18.60 -25.34 -15.44
C ARG A 491 -18.09 -25.56 -14.02
N VAL A 492 -17.21 -24.66 -13.57
CA VAL A 492 -16.59 -24.70 -12.24
C VAL A 492 -16.63 -23.30 -11.63
N VAL A 493 -17.11 -23.18 -10.39
CA VAL A 493 -17.03 -21.97 -9.58
C VAL A 493 -16.22 -22.28 -8.34
N VAL A 494 -15.28 -21.39 -7.99
CA VAL A 494 -14.45 -21.53 -6.80
C VAL A 494 -14.78 -20.41 -5.82
N LYS A 495 -14.91 -20.75 -4.54
CA LYS A 495 -15.22 -19.81 -3.46
C LYS A 495 -14.36 -20.10 -2.23
N GLU A 496 -14.02 -19.04 -1.52
CA GLU A 496 -13.35 -19.12 -0.24
C GLU A 496 -14.38 -19.36 0.87
N VAL A 497 -14.03 -20.25 1.80
CA VAL A 497 -14.85 -20.55 2.98
C VAL A 497 -13.97 -20.39 4.20
N PHE A 498 -14.33 -19.44 5.06
CA PHE A 498 -13.75 -19.30 6.39
C PHE A 498 -14.69 -19.98 7.38
N TRP A 499 -14.18 -20.98 8.08
CA TRP A 499 -14.92 -21.75 9.08
C TRP A 499 -14.26 -21.67 10.46
#